data_AF-A0A2N5Z4W9-F1
#
_entry.id   AF-A0A2N5Z4W9-F1
#
_cell.length_a   1.000
_cell.length_b   1.000
_cell.length_c   1.000
_cell.angle_alpha   90.00
_cell.angle_beta   90.00
_cell.angle_gamma   90.00
#
_symmetry.space_group_name_H-M   'P 1'
#
loop_
_entity.id
_entity.type
_entity.pdbx_description
1 polymer ?
#
loop_
_entity_poly.entity_id
_entity_poly.type
_entity_poly.pdbx_seq_one_letter_code
_entity_poly.pdbx_strand_id
1 'polypeptide(L)'
;QKLIEIINNLHITLDKPNNREEIGALLQEMFSYASFHFDFEENYLVEHDYKEMDEHIKEHNYYIERVKELRRLHEKGDDLVPYDMIDFLQVWLLEHIQKTDREYAKGLLF
;
A
#
# COMPACT_ATOMS: atom_id res chain seq x y z
N GLN A 1 -8.69 -4.21 5.20
CA GLN A 1 -8.16 -4.62 6.53
C GLN A 1 -6.68 -5.05 6.48
N LYS A 2 -6.16 -5.59 5.37
CA LYS A 2 -4.79 -6.13 5.29
C LYS A 2 -3.65 -5.13 5.51
N LEU A 3 -3.72 -3.92 4.95
CA LEU A 3 -2.67 -2.91 5.15
C LEU A 3 -2.55 -2.46 6.62
N ILE A 4 -3.66 -2.46 7.36
CA ILE A 4 -3.66 -2.17 8.81
C ILE A 4 -2.94 -3.30 9.57
N GLU A 5 -3.14 -4.55 9.18
CA GLU A 5 -2.39 -5.68 9.76
C GLU A 5 -0.88 -5.55 9.50
N ILE A 6 -0.48 -5.10 8.31
CA ILE A 6 0.92 -4.86 7.98
C ILE A 6 1.51 -3.75 8.86
N ILE A 7 0.80 -2.64 9.07
CA ILE A 7 1.24 -1.57 9.99
C ILE A 7 1.39 -2.11 11.42
N ASN A 8 0.43 -2.90 11.90
CA ASN A 8 0.50 -3.50 13.23
C ASN A 8 1.70 -4.45 13.36
N ASN A 9 1.95 -5.27 12.34
CA ASN A 9 3.10 -6.19 12.32
C ASN A 9 4.43 -5.43 12.26
N LEU A 10 4.51 -4.33 11.49
CA LEU A 10 5.66 -3.43 11.45
C LEU A 10 6.03 -2.91 12.85
N HIS A 11 5.03 -2.43 13.61
CA HIS A 11 5.26 -1.96 14.99
C HIS A 11 5.82 -3.06 15.90
N ILE A 12 5.31 -4.29 15.78
CA ILE A 12 5.79 -5.42 16.59
C ILE A 12 7.20 -5.85 16.17
N THR A 13 7.49 -5.86 14.87
CA THR A 13 8.78 -6.29 14.30
C THR A 13 9.90 -5.30 14.64
N LEU A 14 9.60 -4.02 14.80
CA LEU A 14 10.56 -2.99 15.19
C LEU A 14 11.19 -3.22 16.58
N ASP A 15 10.46 -3.84 17.51
CA ASP A 15 10.94 -4.11 18.87
C ASP A 15 11.86 -5.35 18.96
N LYS A 16 12.01 -6.10 17.86
CA LYS A 16 12.81 -7.34 17.83
C LYS A 16 14.24 -7.09 17.35
N PRO A 17 15.26 -7.73 17.96
CA PRO A 17 16.60 -7.77 17.39
C PRO A 17 16.62 -8.62 16.10
N ASN A 18 17.51 -8.29 15.16
CA ASN A 18 17.71 -9.02 13.90
C ASN A 18 16.45 -9.14 13.02
N ASN A 19 15.60 -8.12 13.03
CA ASN A 19 14.31 -8.08 12.34
C ASN A 19 14.37 -7.92 10.81
N ARG A 20 15.56 -7.88 10.20
CA ARG A 20 15.75 -7.60 8.77
C ARG A 20 14.94 -8.51 7.86
N GLU A 21 14.92 -9.81 8.12
CA GLU A 21 14.18 -10.77 7.29
C GLU A 21 12.66 -10.56 7.40
N GLU A 22 12.16 -10.30 8.60
CA GLU A 22 10.74 -9.99 8.83
C GLU A 22 10.32 -8.71 8.10
N ILE A 23 11.16 -7.66 8.12
CA ILE A 23 10.91 -6.42 7.36
C ILE A 23 10.86 -6.69 5.85
N GLY A 24 11.78 -7.50 5.33
CA GLY A 24 11.76 -7.91 3.91
C GLY A 24 10.49 -8.67 3.54
N ALA A 25 9.99 -9.54 4.43
CA ALA A 25 8.73 -10.25 4.23
C ALA A 25 7.53 -9.30 4.22
N LEU A 26 7.49 -8.32 5.13
CA LEU A 26 6.42 -7.31 5.17
C LEU A 26 6.41 -6.42 3.92
N LEU A 27 7.58 -6.04 3.38
CA LEU A 27 7.68 -5.33 2.10
C LEU A 27 7.11 -6.15 0.93
N GLN A 28 7.41 -7.45 0.90
CA GLN A 28 6.85 -8.34 -0.11
C GLN A 28 5.33 -8.48 0.05
N GLU A 29 4.82 -8.54 1.28
CA GLU A 29 3.39 -8.59 1.57
C GLU A 29 2.68 -7.29 1.13
N MET A 30 3.28 -6.12 1.39
CA MET A 30 2.79 -4.82 0.92
C MET A 30 2.63 -4.78 -0.59
N PHE A 31 3.63 -5.27 -1.33
CA PHE A 31 3.61 -5.31 -2.78
C PHE A 31 2.53 -6.26 -3.29
N SER A 32 2.53 -7.51 -2.82
CA SER A 32 1.61 -8.54 -3.29
C SER A 32 0.15 -8.19 -3.02
N TYR A 33 -0.15 -7.65 -1.83
CA TYR A 33 -1.52 -7.25 -1.50
C TYR A 33 -1.99 -6.08 -2.36
N ALA A 34 -1.16 -5.05 -2.51
CA ALA A 34 -1.53 -3.87 -3.29
C ALA A 34 -1.73 -4.21 -4.77
N SER A 35 -0.84 -4.98 -5.40
CA SER A 35 -1.03 -5.40 -6.80
C SER A 35 -2.34 -6.16 -6.99
N PHE A 36 -2.65 -7.12 -6.11
CA PHE A 36 -3.91 -7.86 -6.19
C PHE A 36 -5.13 -6.96 -5.99
N HIS A 37 -5.06 -6.03 -5.02
CA HIS A 37 -6.17 -5.13 -4.72
C HIS A 37 -6.43 -4.12 -5.84
N PHE A 38 -5.37 -3.49 -6.35
CA PHE A 38 -5.43 -2.52 -7.42
C PHE A 38 -5.92 -3.15 -8.72
N ASP A 39 -5.43 -4.35 -9.07
CA ASP A 39 -5.93 -5.06 -10.25
C ASP A 39 -7.43 -5.34 -10.14
N PHE A 40 -7.92 -5.75 -8.96
CA PHE A 40 -9.34 -5.99 -8.75
C PHE A 40 -10.17 -4.70 -8.88
N GLU A 41 -9.71 -3.63 -8.22
CA GLU A 41 -10.41 -2.35 -8.21
C GLU A 41 -10.43 -1.70 -9.59
N GLU A 42 -9.29 -1.67 -10.29
CA GLU A 42 -9.19 -1.09 -11.63
C GLU A 42 -10.12 -1.83 -12.61
N ASN A 43 -10.15 -3.16 -12.59
CA ASN A 43 -11.10 -3.93 -13.41
C ASN A 43 -12.55 -3.57 -13.07
N TYR A 44 -12.86 -3.45 -11.78
CA TYR A 44 -14.20 -3.08 -11.34
C TYR A 44 -14.59 -1.65 -11.77
N LEU A 45 -13.69 -0.68 -11.67
CA LEU A 45 -13.94 0.71 -12.07
C LEU A 45 -14.08 0.86 -13.59
N VAL A 46 -13.34 0.08 -14.37
CA VAL A 46 -13.48 0.00 -15.83
C VAL A 46 -14.87 -0.52 -16.22
N GLU A 47 -15.36 -1.57 -15.54
CA GLU A 47 -16.70 -2.12 -15.81
C GLU A 47 -17.84 -1.11 -15.53
N HIS A 48 -17.59 -0.08 -14.72
CA HIS A 48 -18.58 0.91 -14.30
C HIS A 48 -18.33 2.31 -14.90
N ASP A 49 -17.50 2.43 -15.95
CA ASP A 49 -17.20 3.68 -16.65
C ASP A 49 -16.77 4.81 -15.70
N TYR A 50 -15.94 4.51 -14.70
CA TYR A 50 -15.48 5.50 -13.74
C TYR A 50 -14.67 6.61 -14.42
N LYS A 51 -15.09 7.86 -14.19
CA LYS A 51 -14.58 9.03 -14.94
C LYS A 51 -13.15 9.43 -14.58
N GLU A 52 -12.69 9.08 -13.40
CA GLU A 52 -11.38 9.52 -12.86
C GLU A 52 -10.35 8.38 -12.84
N MET A 53 -10.55 7.36 -13.69
CA MET A 53 -9.69 6.18 -13.80
C MET A 53 -8.20 6.53 -13.96
N ASP A 54 -7.88 7.52 -14.79
CA ASP A 54 -6.48 7.91 -15.03
C ASP A 54 -5.79 8.43 -13.77
N GLU A 55 -6.50 9.14 -12.90
CA GLU A 55 -5.93 9.64 -11.64
C GLU A 55 -5.81 8.50 -10.63
N HIS A 56 -6.80 7.62 -10.57
CA HIS A 56 -6.79 6.40 -9.75
C HIS A 56 -5.57 5.52 -10.04
N ILE A 57 -5.32 5.24 -11.32
CA ILE A 57 -4.17 4.44 -11.78
C ILE A 57 -2.84 5.13 -11.40
N LYS A 58 -2.76 6.47 -11.39
CA LYS A 58 -1.54 7.17 -10.96
C LYS A 58 -1.29 6.98 -9.47
N GLU A 59 -2.32 7.04 -8.63
CA GLU A 59 -2.19 6.79 -7.19
C GLU A 59 -1.68 5.36 -6.91
N HIS A 60 -2.22 4.37 -7.63
CA HIS A 60 -1.77 2.98 -7.56
C HIS A 60 -0.31 2.80 -7.99
N ASN A 61 0.06 3.37 -9.13
CA ASN A 61 1.43 3.31 -9.62
C ASN A 61 2.41 4.00 -8.65
N TYR A 62 2.02 5.14 -8.08
CA TYR A 62 2.82 5.81 -7.05
C TYR A 62 3.08 4.91 -5.85
N TYR A 63 2.07 4.18 -5.37
CA TYR A 63 2.24 3.23 -4.29
C TYR A 63 3.23 2.13 -4.66
N ILE A 64 3.05 1.50 -5.82
CA ILE A 64 3.90 0.39 -6.27
C ILE A 64 5.37 0.82 -6.40
N GLU A 65 5.62 2.00 -6.99
CA GLU A 65 6.98 2.52 -7.12
C GLU A 65 7.60 2.86 -5.76
N ARG A 66 6.82 3.39 -4.81
CA ARG A 66 7.32 3.66 -3.46
C ARG A 66 7.70 2.37 -2.73
N VAL A 67 6.90 1.30 -2.84
CA VAL A 67 7.24 -0.01 -2.24
C VAL A 67 8.49 -0.62 -2.86
N LYS A 68 8.65 -0.53 -4.19
CA LYS A 68 9.88 -0.99 -4.87
C LYS A 68 11.12 -0.24 -4.38
N GLU A 69 11.02 1.08 -4.19
CA GLU A 69 12.12 1.87 -3.67
C GLU A 69 12.48 1.49 -2.24
N LEU A 70 11.49 1.31 -1.35
CA LEU A 70 11.72 0.85 0.02
C LEU A 70 12.41 -0.51 0.06
N ARG A 71 12.01 -1.44 -0.82
CA ARG A 71 12.68 -2.73 -0.98
C ARG A 71 14.14 -2.57 -1.42
N ARG A 72 14.42 -1.70 -2.39
CA ARG A 72 15.78 -1.43 -2.85
C ARG A 72 16.66 -0.84 -1.75
N LEU A 73 16.11 0.03 -0.89
CA LEU A 73 16.81 0.60 0.26
C LEU A 73 17.08 -0.48 1.33
N HIS A 74 16.09 -1.33 1.59
CA HIS A 74 16.22 -2.44 2.54
C HIS A 74 17.31 -3.45 2.12
N GLU A 75 17.34 -3.80 0.84
CA GLU A 75 18.36 -4.68 0.25
C GLU A 75 19.78 -4.09 0.41
N LYS A 76 19.90 -2.76 0.39
CA LYS A 76 21.16 -2.02 0.66
C LYS A 76 21.53 -1.92 2.13
N GLY A 77 20.67 -2.38 3.04
CA GLY A 77 20.91 -2.33 4.49
C GLY A 77 20.58 -0.99 5.12
N ASP A 78 19.63 -0.25 4.56
CA ASP A 78 19.12 0.97 5.19
C ASP A 78 18.17 0.62 6.35
N ASP A 79 18.60 0.94 7.57
CA ASP A 79 17.87 0.68 8.82
C ASP A 79 16.68 1.63 9.04
N LEU A 80 16.54 2.69 8.22
CA LEU A 80 15.41 3.62 8.30
C LEU A 80 14.15 3.10 7.60
N VAL A 81 14.26 2.08 6.75
CA VAL A 81 13.15 1.56 5.95
C VAL A 81 11.90 1.22 6.75
N PRO A 82 11.96 0.56 7.93
CA PRO A 82 10.76 0.27 8.69
C PRO A 82 9.97 1.52 9.13
N TYR A 83 10.67 2.61 9.44
CA TYR A 83 10.03 3.87 9.81
C TYR A 83 9.39 4.53 8.59
N ASP A 84 10.13 4.57 7.48
CA ASP A 84 9.62 5.04 6.19
C ASP A 84 8.38 4.26 5.72
N MET A 85 8.34 2.95 5.98
CA MET A 85 7.17 2.10 5.69
C MET A 85 5.95 2.53 6.50
N ILE A 86 6.11 2.78 7.80
CA ILE A 86 5.02 3.20 8.69
C ILE A 86 4.46 4.55 8.23
N ASP A 87 5.33 5.54 8.05
CA ASP A 87 4.93 6.89 7.63
C ASP A 87 4.22 6.86 6.28
N PHE A 88 4.77 6.11 5.32
CA PHE A 88 4.19 5.95 4.00
C PHE A 88 2.82 5.28 4.05
N LEU A 89 2.69 4.15 4.77
CA LEU A 89 1.44 3.42 4.87
C LEU A 89 0.35 4.22 5.59
N GLN A 90 0.70 4.97 6.64
CA GLN A 90 -0.27 5.82 7.34
C GLN A 90 -0.82 6.90 6.43
N VAL A 91 0.03 7.61 5.70
CA VAL A 91 -0.39 8.65 4.76
C VAL A 91 -1.22 8.04 3.63
N TRP A 92 -0.70 7.00 2.98
CA TRP A 92 -1.38 6.37 1.84
C TRP A 92 -2.75 5.82 2.22
N LEU A 93 -2.84 5.11 3.36
CA LEU A 93 -4.11 4.53 3.83
C LEU A 93 -5.14 5.62 4.14
N LEU A 94 -4.70 6.73 4.74
CA LEU A 94 -5.60 7.85 5.04
C LEU A 94 -6.09 8.54 3.78
N GLU A 95 -5.22 8.72 2.78
CA GLU A 95 -5.57 9.43 1.55
C GLU A 95 -6.40 8.58 0.60
N HIS A 96 -5.97 7.35 0.32
CA HIS A 96 -6.60 6.47 -0.66
C HIS A 96 -7.94 5.88 -0.18
N ILE A 97 -8.01 5.42 1.09
CA ILE A 97 -9.27 4.87 1.62
C ILE A 97 -10.33 5.96 1.83
N GLN A 98 -9.94 7.16 2.26
CA GLN A 98 -10.92 8.22 2.54
C GLN A 98 -11.42 8.93 1.30
N LYS A 99 -10.57 9.12 0.29
CA LYS A 99 -10.94 9.84 -0.93
C LYS A 99 -11.45 8.88 -1.98
N THR A 100 -10.63 7.91 -2.37
CA THR A 100 -10.84 7.16 -3.60
C THR A 100 -11.77 5.96 -3.38
N ASP A 101 -11.50 5.15 -2.34
CA ASP A 101 -12.35 3.99 -2.03
C ASP A 101 -13.79 4.38 -1.68
N ARG A 102 -13.92 5.48 -0.96
CA ARG A 102 -15.19 5.93 -0.43
C ARG A 102 -16.06 6.63 -1.47
N GLU A 103 -15.46 7.20 -2.50
CA GLU A 103 -16.18 7.86 -3.58
C GLU A 103 -16.82 6.87 -4.55
N TYR A 104 -16.15 5.75 -4.91
CA TYR A 104 -16.84 4.70 -5.68
C TYR A 104 -17.97 4.04 -4.85
N ALA A 105 -17.76 3.83 -3.55
CA ALA A 105 -18.79 3.24 -2.68
C ALA A 105 -20.06 4.11 -2.60
N LYS A 106 -19.93 5.42 -2.80
CA LYS A 106 -21.08 6.34 -2.91
C LYS A 106 -21.65 6.45 -4.32
N GLY A 107 -20.82 6.32 -5.37
CA GLY A 107 -21.26 6.37 -6.76
C GLY A 107 -22.09 5.15 -7.20
N LEU A 108 -21.95 4.02 -6.50
CA LEU A 108 -22.51 2.72 -6.87
C LEU A 108 -23.64 2.22 -5.96
N LEU A 109 -24.02 3.00 -4.95
CA LEU A 109 -25.24 2.79 -4.16
C LEU A 109 -26.37 3.67 -4.71
N PHE A 110 -26.91 3.29 -5.87
CA PHE A 110 -28.24 3.67 -6.32
C PHE A 110 -29.01 2.44 -6.81
#